data_AF-A0A1J3JWN7-F1
#
_entry.id   AF-A0A1J3JWN7-F1
#
_cell.length_a   1.000
_cell.length_b   1.000
_cell.length_c   1.000
_cell.angle_alpha   90.00
_cell.angle_beta   90.00
_cell.angle_gamma   90.00
#
_symmetry.space_group_name_H-M   'P 1'
#
loop_
_entity.id
_entity.type
_entity.pdbx_description
1 polymer ?
#
loop_
_entity_poly.entity_id
_entity_poly.type
_entity_poly.pdbx_seq_one_letter_code
_entity_poly.pdbx_strand_id
1 'polypeptide(L)'
;VVMLSSDEQRFLEASMAYVSGNPIMTDQEYDKLKMKLKMDGSEIVCEGPRCSLRSKRVYSDLAVDYVKMFLLNVPATVVALGLFFFLDDLTGFKITYLLELPEPFSFIFTWFAAVPAIVYLALSLTKLIIKDFLILKGPCPNCGTENTSFFGTILSISNDGTTNNVKCSGCGTEMVYDSGSRLITLPEGGKA
;
A
#
# COMPACT_ATOMS: atom_id res chain seq x y z
N VAL A 1 22.67 8.28 -11.07
CA VAL A 1 22.29 9.32 -10.08
C VAL A 1 20.88 9.01 -9.64
N VAL A 2 20.65 8.73 -8.35
CA VAL A 2 19.29 8.55 -7.83
C VAL A 2 18.68 9.94 -7.68
N MET A 3 17.63 10.24 -8.44
CA MET A 3 16.95 11.55 -8.35
C MET A 3 16.00 11.49 -7.17
N LEU A 4 16.42 12.08 -6.04
CA LEU A 4 15.58 12.23 -4.84
C LEU A 4 14.50 13.29 -5.07
N SER A 5 13.32 13.11 -4.49
CA SER A 5 12.30 14.16 -4.47
C SER A 5 12.76 15.35 -3.62
N SER A 6 12.19 16.54 -3.86
CA SER A 6 12.55 17.75 -3.10
C SER A 6 12.38 17.58 -1.59
N ASP A 7 11.35 16.84 -1.15
CA ASP A 7 11.07 16.65 0.28
C ASP A 7 12.05 15.68 0.92
N GLU A 8 12.49 14.64 0.20
CA GLU A 8 13.54 13.71 0.67
C GLU A 8 14.91 14.38 0.75
N GLN A 9 15.24 15.24 -0.21
CA GLN A 9 16.48 16.03 -0.15
C GLN A 9 16.46 16.94 1.08
N ARG A 10 15.35 17.65 1.31
CA ARG A 10 15.18 18.51 2.47
C ARG A 10 15.27 17.74 3.80
N PHE A 11 14.73 16.51 3.85
CA PHE A 11 14.85 15.64 5.02
C PHE A 11 16.31 15.26 5.31
N LEU A 12 17.06 14.88 4.26
CA LEU A 12 18.46 14.49 4.39
C LEU A 12 19.35 15.66 4.78
N GLU A 13 19.16 16.83 4.15
CA GLU A 13 19.87 18.06 4.51
C GLU A 13 19.59 18.48 5.95
N ALA A 14 18.32 18.46 6.37
CA ALA A 14 17.94 18.79 7.74
C ALA A 14 18.56 17.83 8.76
N SER A 15 18.58 16.53 8.45
CA SER A 15 19.17 15.51 9.32
C SER A 15 20.68 15.70 9.44
N MET A 16 21.37 15.98 8.33
CA MET A 16 22.81 16.24 8.31
C MET A 16 23.15 17.55 9.05
N ALA A 17 22.33 18.58 8.87
CA ALA A 17 22.52 19.89 9.50
C ALA A 17 22.29 19.85 11.02
N TYR A 18 21.32 19.04 11.47
CA TYR A 18 21.12 18.77 12.90
C TYR A 18 22.34 18.10 13.53
N VAL A 19 22.90 17.08 12.86
CA VAL A 19 24.12 16.38 13.34
C VAL A 19 25.34 17.30 13.33
N SER A 20 25.43 18.24 12.39
CA SER A 20 26.52 19.23 12.33
C SER A 20 26.35 20.41 13.30
N GLY A 21 25.24 20.44 14.06
CA GLY A 21 24.96 21.48 15.07
C GLY A 21 24.34 22.77 14.51
N ASN A 22 23.99 22.80 13.22
CA ASN A 22 23.37 23.95 12.55
C ASN A 22 21.94 23.59 12.09
N PRO A 23 20.94 23.57 12.99
CA PRO A 23 19.58 23.17 12.61
C PRO A 23 18.97 24.17 11.61
N ILE A 24 18.55 23.68 10.44
CA ILE A 24 17.93 24.49 9.35
C ILE A 24 16.41 24.63 9.56
N MET A 25 15.79 23.70 10.29
CA MET A 25 14.35 23.70 10.58
C MET A 25 14.09 23.39 12.06
N THR A 26 12.87 23.69 12.52
CA THR A 26 12.44 23.38 13.88
C THR A 26 12.04 21.91 14.04
N ASP A 27 12.10 21.37 15.25
CA ASP A 27 11.73 19.97 15.55
C ASP A 27 10.31 19.65 15.06
N GLN A 28 9.36 20.58 15.22
CA GLN A 28 7.97 20.39 14.76
C GLN A 28 7.86 20.31 13.23
N GLU A 29 8.65 21.10 12.52
CA GLU A 29 8.69 21.05 11.05
C GLU A 29 9.32 19.76 10.56
N TYR A 30 10.39 19.32 11.23
CA TYR A 30 11.06 18.05 10.94
C TYR A 30 10.12 16.86 11.14
N ASP A 31 9.40 16.81 12.26
CA ASP A 31 8.45 15.74 12.57
C ASP A 31 7.30 15.69 11.55
N LYS A 32 6.78 16.86 11.14
CA LYS A 32 5.74 16.94 10.10
C LYS A 32 6.25 16.43 8.75
N LEU A 33 7.48 16.81 8.38
CA LEU A 33 8.11 16.37 7.14
C LEU A 33 8.37 14.86 7.16
N LYS A 34 8.82 14.33 8.30
CA LYS A 34 8.99 12.88 8.53
C LYS A 34 7.66 12.14 8.37
N MET A 35 6.58 12.63 8.99
CA MET A 35 5.26 12.02 8.89
C MET A 35 4.70 12.06 7.47
N LYS A 36 4.89 13.17 6.75
CA LYS A 36 4.49 13.28 5.34
C LYS A 36 5.22 12.23 4.48
N LEU A 37 6.54 12.13 4.60
CA LEU A 37 7.33 11.16 3.85
C LEU A 37 6.98 9.70 4.19
N LYS A 38 6.59 9.41 5.44
CA LYS A 38 6.03 8.11 5.83
C LYS A 38 4.69 7.81 5.17
N MET A 39 3.81 8.81 5.04
CA MET A 39 2.54 8.66 4.32
C MET A 39 2.74 8.47 2.82
N ASP A 40 3.71 9.16 2.24
CA ASP A 40 4.09 9.06 0.84
C ASP A 40 4.83 7.73 0.52
N GLY A 41 5.21 6.97 1.55
CA GLY A 41 5.85 5.66 1.40
C GLY A 41 7.33 5.74 1.01
N SER A 42 8.01 6.84 1.35
CA SER A 42 9.45 7.00 1.08
C SER A 42 10.26 5.98 1.89
N GLU A 43 11.12 5.23 1.19
CA GLU A 43 11.98 4.21 1.79
C GLU A 43 13.06 4.82 2.69
N ILE A 44 13.45 6.08 2.45
CA ILE A 44 14.52 6.78 3.18
C ILE A 44 14.14 7.04 4.64
N VAL A 45 12.84 7.22 4.90
CA VAL A 45 12.33 7.52 6.24
C VAL A 45 11.98 6.25 7.01
N CYS A 46 11.86 5.12 6.34
CA CYS A 46 11.51 3.85 6.97
C CYS A 46 12.72 3.32 7.76
N GLU A 47 12.63 3.40 9.08
CA GLU A 47 13.66 2.86 9.96
C GLU A 47 13.33 1.44 10.43
N GLY A 48 14.38 0.64 10.62
CA GLY A 48 14.28 -0.69 11.23
C GLY A 48 13.88 -0.63 12.72
N PRO A 49 13.94 -1.77 13.44
CA PRO A 49 13.52 -1.82 14.83
C PRO A 49 14.41 -0.97 15.74
N ARG A 50 13.78 -0.09 16.53
CA ARG A 50 14.43 0.79 17.51
C ARG A 50 13.82 0.58 18.90
N CYS A 51 14.68 0.60 19.91
CA CYS A 51 14.26 0.63 21.30
C CYS A 51 14.37 2.06 21.82
N SER A 52 13.27 2.64 22.28
CA SER A 52 13.31 3.93 22.94
C SER A 52 13.45 3.75 24.45
N LEU A 53 14.58 4.20 25.00
CA LEU A 53 14.84 4.18 26.45
C LEU A 53 13.80 4.99 27.23
N ARG A 54 13.31 6.10 26.65
CA ARG A 54 12.31 6.98 27.29
C ARG A 54 10.95 6.31 27.44
N SER A 55 10.45 5.63 26.40
CA SER A 55 9.12 5.00 26.44
C SER A 55 9.14 3.54 26.90
N LYS A 56 10.33 2.94 27.04
CA LYS A 56 10.52 1.50 27.35
C LYS A 56 9.79 0.57 26.38
N ARG A 57 9.57 1.01 25.14
CA ARG A 57 8.93 0.24 24.07
C ARG A 57 9.88 0.10 22.89
N VAL A 58 9.84 -1.08 22.27
CA VAL A 58 10.48 -1.36 20.99
C VAL A 58 9.44 -1.14 19.91
N TYR A 59 9.79 -0.35 18.89
CA TYR A 59 8.93 -0.08 17.76
C TYR A 59 9.69 -0.18 16.44
N SER A 60 8.96 -0.40 15.36
CA SER A 60 9.46 -0.32 13.99
C SER A 60 8.50 0.48 13.13
N ASP A 61 9.04 1.10 12.08
CA ASP A 61 8.23 1.87 11.14
C ASP A 61 7.50 0.96 10.15
N LEU A 62 6.33 1.42 9.69
CA LEU A 62 5.58 0.78 8.61
C LEU A 62 5.68 1.54 7.32
N ALA A 63 5.87 0.79 6.24
CA ALA A 63 5.77 1.27 4.88
C ALA A 63 4.45 0.80 4.25
N VAL A 64 3.98 1.57 3.27
CA VAL A 64 2.81 1.20 2.46
C VAL A 64 3.22 0.13 1.45
N ASP A 65 2.43 -0.95 1.34
CA ASP A 65 2.68 -2.02 0.36
C ASP A 65 1.85 -1.80 -0.91
N TYR A 66 2.40 -1.02 -1.84
CA TYR A 66 1.77 -0.73 -3.12
C TYR A 66 1.53 -1.99 -3.97
N VAL A 67 2.42 -2.99 -3.87
CA VAL A 67 2.32 -4.21 -4.68
C VAL A 67 1.12 -5.03 -4.23
N LYS A 68 0.95 -5.27 -2.93
CA LYS A 68 -0.21 -6.01 -2.42
C LYS A 68 -1.52 -5.24 -2.65
N MET A 69 -1.48 -3.91 -2.54
CA MET A 69 -2.64 -3.07 -2.88
C MET A 69 -3.04 -3.18 -4.35
N PHE A 70 -2.07 -3.26 -5.26
CA PHE A 70 -2.34 -3.50 -6.68
C PHE A 70 -2.89 -4.92 -6.92
N LEU A 71 -2.24 -5.93 -6.34
CA LEU A 71 -2.63 -7.34 -6.47
C LEU A 71 -4.06 -7.62 -5.99
N LEU A 72 -4.58 -6.84 -5.05
CA LEU A 72 -5.95 -6.97 -4.58
C LEU A 72 -7.00 -6.77 -5.69
N ASN A 73 -6.69 -5.95 -6.70
CA ASN A 73 -7.61 -5.67 -7.83
C ASN A 73 -7.44 -6.63 -9.01
N VAL A 74 -6.32 -7.36 -9.09
CA VAL A 74 -5.96 -8.20 -10.24
C VAL A 74 -6.93 -9.39 -10.45
N PRO A 75 -7.37 -10.13 -9.43
CA PRO A 75 -8.26 -11.27 -9.63
C PRO A 75 -9.59 -10.88 -10.30
N ALA A 76 -10.18 -9.76 -9.90
CA ALA A 76 -11.45 -9.31 -10.44
C ALA A 76 -11.33 -8.89 -11.92
N THR A 77 -10.24 -8.20 -12.28
CA THR A 77 -10.00 -7.80 -13.67
C THR A 77 -9.71 -9.00 -14.56
N VAL A 78 -8.96 -9.99 -14.08
CA VAL A 78 -8.69 -11.24 -14.82
C VAL A 78 -9.98 -12.03 -15.08
N VAL A 79 -10.86 -12.14 -14.09
CA VAL A 79 -12.16 -12.83 -14.26
C VAL A 79 -13.05 -12.08 -15.25
N ALA A 80 -13.14 -10.74 -15.14
CA ALA A 80 -13.96 -9.93 -16.04
C ALA A 80 -13.48 -9.99 -17.49
N LEU A 81 -12.17 -9.84 -17.71
CA LEU A 81 -11.58 -9.95 -19.05
C LEU A 81 -11.66 -11.37 -19.59
N GLY A 82 -11.39 -12.38 -18.77
CA GLY A 82 -11.47 -13.78 -19.15
C GLY A 82 -12.89 -14.17 -19.59
N LEU A 83 -13.90 -13.73 -18.86
CA LEU A 83 -15.31 -13.96 -19.23
C LEU A 83 -15.68 -13.25 -20.53
N PHE A 84 -15.20 -12.01 -20.74
CA PHE A 84 -15.43 -11.27 -21.97
C PHE A 84 -14.82 -11.99 -23.19
N PHE A 85 -13.54 -12.35 -23.14
CA PHE A 85 -12.86 -13.06 -24.23
C PHE A 85 -13.42 -14.47 -24.46
N PHE A 86 -13.81 -15.17 -23.40
CA PHE A 86 -14.41 -16.50 -23.51
C PHE A 86 -15.77 -16.45 -24.22
N LEU A 87 -16.62 -15.46 -23.92
CA LEU A 87 -17.89 -15.27 -24.62
C LEU A 87 -17.68 -14.81 -26.06
N ASP A 88 -16.65 -14.00 -26.32
CA ASP A 88 -16.31 -13.55 -27.67
C ASP A 88 -15.86 -14.72 -28.57
N ASP A 89 -15.01 -15.62 -28.06
CA ASP A 89 -14.57 -16.82 -28.78
C ASP A 89 -15.74 -17.80 -28.99
N LEU A 90 -16.56 -18.04 -27.96
CA LEU A 90 -17.71 -18.95 -28.05
C LEU A 90 -18.80 -18.44 -29.01
N THR A 91 -18.92 -17.13 -29.18
CA THR A 91 -19.84 -16.52 -30.16
C THR A 91 -19.23 -16.32 -31.54
N GLY A 92 -17.95 -16.67 -31.72
CA GLY A 92 -17.22 -16.52 -32.98
C GLY A 92 -17.03 -15.07 -33.40
N PHE A 93 -16.68 -14.18 -32.46
CA PHE A 93 -16.53 -12.73 -32.65
C PHE A 93 -17.82 -12.02 -33.11
N LYS A 94 -18.99 -12.65 -32.91
CA LYS A 94 -20.27 -12.07 -33.35
C LYS A 94 -20.73 -10.88 -32.51
N ILE A 95 -20.18 -10.68 -31.32
CA ILE A 95 -20.43 -9.50 -30.48
C ILE A 95 -19.83 -8.24 -31.14
N THR A 96 -18.70 -8.39 -31.83
CA THR A 96 -18.08 -7.34 -32.67
C THR A 96 -18.74 -7.19 -34.04
N TYR A 97 -19.36 -8.26 -34.60
CA TYR A 97 -20.14 -8.20 -35.85
C TYR A 97 -21.57 -7.66 -35.72
N LEU A 98 -22.15 -7.56 -34.53
CA LEU A 98 -23.46 -6.90 -34.31
C LEU A 98 -23.46 -5.42 -34.73
N LEU A 99 -22.27 -4.85 -34.94
CA LEU A 99 -22.05 -3.49 -35.43
C LEU A 99 -21.18 -3.48 -36.70
N GLU A 100 -21.23 -4.52 -37.56
CA GLU A 100 -20.59 -4.62 -38.91
C GLU A 100 -19.39 -3.68 -39.15
N LEU A 101 -18.38 -3.70 -38.28
CA LEU A 101 -17.21 -2.85 -38.44
C LEU A 101 -16.21 -3.62 -39.29
N PRO A 102 -15.91 -3.18 -40.55
CA PRO A 102 -14.96 -3.86 -41.40
C PRO A 102 -13.58 -3.90 -40.70
N GLU A 103 -12.84 -4.98 -40.91
CA GLU A 103 -11.42 -5.03 -40.54
C GLU A 103 -10.73 -3.86 -41.24
N PRO A 104 -10.08 -2.90 -40.51
CA PRO A 104 -9.37 -3.04 -39.23
C PRO A 104 -10.05 -2.42 -37.98
N PHE A 105 -11.27 -1.89 -38.08
CA PHE A 105 -11.87 -1.09 -36.99
C PHE A 105 -12.32 -1.93 -35.78
N SER A 106 -12.66 -3.20 -35.98
CA SER A 106 -13.03 -4.15 -34.92
C SER A 106 -11.91 -4.34 -33.87
N PHE A 107 -10.66 -4.49 -34.33
CA PHE A 107 -9.50 -4.59 -33.43
C PHE A 107 -9.32 -3.33 -32.60
N ILE A 108 -9.42 -2.17 -33.24
CA ILE A 108 -9.26 -0.87 -32.58
C ILE A 108 -10.34 -0.69 -31.51
N PHE A 109 -11.60 -1.00 -31.84
CA PHE A 109 -12.70 -0.90 -30.89
C PHE A 109 -12.50 -1.82 -29.67
N THR A 110 -12.07 -3.06 -29.90
CA THR A 110 -11.89 -4.04 -28.81
C THR A 110 -10.81 -3.59 -27.82
N TRP A 111 -9.65 -3.18 -28.33
CA TRP A 111 -8.51 -2.81 -27.48
C TRP A 111 -8.59 -1.40 -26.90
N PHE A 112 -9.21 -0.44 -27.60
CA PHE A 112 -9.26 0.96 -27.17
C PHE A 112 -10.59 1.37 -26.53
N ALA A 113 -11.70 0.68 -26.80
CA ALA A 113 -13.00 0.98 -26.20
C ALA A 113 -13.44 -0.12 -25.23
N ALA A 114 -13.60 -1.36 -25.69
CA ALA A 114 -14.16 -2.44 -24.86
C ALA A 114 -13.26 -2.82 -23.68
N VAL A 115 -11.97 -3.14 -23.92
CA VAL A 115 -11.05 -3.55 -22.84
C VAL A 115 -10.87 -2.44 -21.78
N PRO A 116 -10.62 -1.16 -22.14
CA PRO A 116 -10.51 -0.09 -21.15
C PRO A 116 -11.82 0.13 -20.38
N ALA A 117 -12.98 0.02 -21.04
CA ALA A 117 -14.28 0.14 -20.38
C ALA A 117 -14.53 -1.00 -19.38
N ILE A 118 -14.17 -2.24 -19.72
CA ILE A 118 -14.30 -3.41 -18.85
C ILE A 118 -13.37 -3.28 -17.65
N VAL A 119 -12.11 -2.89 -17.85
CA VAL A 119 -11.15 -2.66 -16.76
C VAL A 119 -11.64 -1.53 -15.85
N TYR A 120 -12.13 -0.43 -16.42
CA TYR A 120 -12.70 0.68 -15.66
C TYR A 120 -13.91 0.24 -14.82
N LEU A 121 -14.82 -0.55 -15.39
CA LEU A 121 -15.98 -1.11 -14.68
C LEU A 121 -15.55 -2.08 -13.58
N ALA A 122 -14.62 -2.99 -13.87
CA ALA A 122 -14.10 -3.94 -12.89
C ALA A 122 -13.45 -3.22 -11.71
N LEU A 123 -12.60 -2.22 -11.96
CA LEU A 123 -11.98 -1.41 -10.92
C LEU A 123 -12.98 -0.56 -10.14
N SER A 124 -14.05 -0.08 -10.78
CA SER A 124 -15.10 0.68 -10.10
C SER A 124 -15.92 -0.23 -9.18
N LEU A 125 -16.24 -1.44 -9.61
CA LEU A 125 -16.93 -2.43 -8.79
C LEU A 125 -16.07 -2.89 -7.62
N THR A 126 -14.77 -3.13 -7.82
CA THR A 126 -13.88 -3.51 -6.71
C THR A 126 -13.76 -2.41 -5.66
N LYS A 127 -13.72 -1.13 -6.07
CA LYS A 127 -13.73 0.02 -5.15
C LYS A 127 -15.03 0.15 -4.35
N LEU A 128 -16.16 -0.33 -4.87
CA LEU A 128 -17.42 -0.36 -4.12
C LEU A 128 -17.42 -1.46 -3.06
N ILE A 129 -16.79 -2.60 -3.36
CA ILE A 129 -16.73 -3.78 -2.48
C ILE A 129 -15.67 -3.62 -1.38
N ILE A 130 -14.52 -3.05 -1.73
CA ILE A 130 -13.36 -2.83 -0.85
C ILE A 130 -13.14 -1.33 -0.73
N LYS A 131 -13.57 -0.76 0.39
CA LYS A 131 -13.39 0.68 0.69
C LYS A 131 -12.17 0.88 1.57
N ASP A 132 -11.41 1.92 1.24
CA ASP A 132 -10.28 2.42 2.03
C ASP A 132 -9.28 1.33 2.45
N PHE A 133 -8.87 0.49 1.49
CA PHE A 133 -7.87 -0.53 1.73
C PHE A 133 -6.47 0.10 1.85
N LEU A 134 -5.80 -0.22 2.94
CA LEU A 134 -4.47 0.25 3.27
C LEU A 134 -3.69 -0.92 3.82
N ILE A 135 -2.73 -1.41 3.04
CA ILE A 135 -1.87 -2.52 3.44
C ILE A 135 -0.56 -1.95 3.90
N LEU A 136 -0.21 -2.26 5.13
CA LEU A 136 1.06 -1.87 5.72
C LEU A 136 1.98 -3.07 5.85
N LYS A 137 3.25 -2.85 5.53
CA LYS A 137 4.34 -3.80 5.72
C LYS A 137 5.37 -3.21 6.69
N GLY A 138 5.97 -4.06 7.51
CA GLY A 138 7.07 -3.64 8.38
C GLY A 138 7.79 -4.83 9.01
N PRO A 139 9.06 -4.64 9.40
CA PRO A 139 9.83 -5.67 10.07
C PRO A 139 9.35 -5.85 11.52
N CYS A 140 9.31 -7.09 11.99
CA CYS A 140 9.01 -7.40 13.38
C CYS A 140 10.09 -6.81 14.31
N PRO A 141 9.71 -6.10 15.40
CA PRO A 141 10.66 -5.57 16.38
C PRO A 141 11.55 -6.61 17.07
N ASN A 142 11.12 -7.88 17.12
CA ASN A 142 11.88 -8.96 17.74
C ASN A 142 12.82 -9.66 16.75
N CYS A 143 12.26 -10.31 15.72
CA CYS A 143 13.03 -11.17 14.81
C CYS A 143 13.39 -10.53 13.46
N GLY A 144 12.90 -9.33 13.17
CA GLY A 144 13.15 -8.64 11.89
C GLY A 144 12.41 -9.21 10.68
N THR A 145 11.62 -10.28 10.83
CA THR A 145 10.83 -10.81 9.70
C THR A 145 9.76 -9.82 9.28
N GLU A 146 9.58 -9.62 7.99
CA GLU A 146 8.53 -8.76 7.45
C GLU A 146 7.16 -9.38 7.67
N ASN A 147 6.26 -8.60 8.27
CA ASN A 147 4.86 -8.97 8.41
C ASN A 147 3.98 -7.86 7.83
N THR A 148 2.81 -8.24 7.35
CA THR A 148 1.86 -7.31 6.74
C THR A 148 0.51 -7.33 7.44
N SER A 149 -0.10 -6.16 7.60
CA SER A 149 -1.44 -5.99 8.16
C SER A 149 -2.34 -5.30 7.16
N PHE A 150 -3.59 -5.77 7.05
CA PHE A 150 -4.62 -5.14 6.23
C PHE A 150 -5.48 -4.23 7.09
N PHE A 151 -5.61 -2.97 6.66
CA PHE A 151 -6.61 -2.02 7.14
C PHE A 151 -7.61 -1.77 6.00
N GLY A 152 -8.90 -1.74 6.31
CA GLY A 152 -9.94 -1.49 5.31
C GLY A 152 -11.24 -2.20 5.63
N THR A 153 -12.27 -1.88 4.86
CA THR A 153 -13.61 -2.48 4.98
C THR A 153 -13.83 -3.51 3.89
N ILE A 154 -14.20 -4.72 4.28
CA ILE A 154 -14.58 -5.79 3.34
C ILE A 154 -16.08 -6.03 3.50
N LEU A 155 -16.87 -5.82 2.44
CA LEU A 155 -18.27 -6.26 2.36
C LEU A 155 -19.10 -5.92 3.62
N SER A 156 -19.05 -4.66 4.08
CA SER A 156 -19.77 -4.11 5.25
C SER A 156 -19.22 -4.44 6.64
N ILE A 157 -18.14 -5.21 6.76
CA ILE A 157 -17.43 -5.41 8.03
C ILE A 157 -16.29 -4.39 8.07
N SER A 158 -16.53 -3.26 8.74
CA SER A 158 -15.51 -2.24 8.94
C SER A 158 -14.55 -2.67 10.03
N ASN A 159 -13.26 -2.69 9.70
CA ASN A 159 -12.23 -2.63 10.73
C ASN A 159 -12.01 -1.15 11.06
N ASP A 160 -12.89 -0.59 11.87
CA ASP A 160 -12.92 0.84 12.23
C ASP A 160 -11.82 1.23 13.24
N GLY A 161 -10.93 0.28 13.56
CA GLY A 161 -9.79 0.49 14.44
C GLY A 161 -8.60 1.09 13.70
N THR A 162 -7.98 2.12 14.29
CA THR A 162 -6.64 2.56 13.89
C THR A 162 -5.55 1.54 14.25
N THR A 163 -5.87 0.59 15.14
CA THR A 163 -4.92 -0.41 15.63
C THR A 163 -5.36 -1.83 15.31
N ASN A 164 -4.39 -2.68 14.95
CA ASN A 164 -4.59 -4.10 14.65
C ASN A 164 -3.59 -4.96 15.42
N ASN A 165 -4.06 -6.01 16.07
CA ASN A 165 -3.21 -6.99 16.74
C ASN A 165 -2.89 -8.13 15.77
N VAL A 166 -1.62 -8.30 15.43
CA VAL A 166 -1.14 -9.32 14.49
C VAL A 166 -0.06 -10.15 15.18
N LYS A 167 -0.04 -11.45 14.90
CA LYS A 167 1.04 -12.34 15.36
C LYS A 167 2.13 -12.39 14.31
N CYS A 168 3.38 -12.29 14.74
CA CYS A 168 4.52 -12.44 13.84
C CYS A 168 4.57 -13.86 13.25
N SER A 169 4.76 -13.96 11.94
CA SER A 169 4.86 -15.25 11.24
C SER A 169 6.11 -16.07 11.63
N GLY A 170 7.20 -15.40 12.02
CA GLY A 170 8.45 -16.03 12.41
C GLY A 170 8.52 -16.42 13.89
N CYS A 171 8.35 -15.45 14.79
CA CYS A 171 8.52 -15.65 16.24
C CYS A 171 7.21 -15.78 17.04
N GLY A 172 6.04 -15.59 16.42
CA GLY A 172 4.75 -15.70 17.09
C GLY A 172 4.42 -14.59 18.08
N THR A 173 5.29 -13.59 18.25
CA THR A 173 5.03 -12.46 19.16
C THR A 173 3.83 -11.66 18.69
N GLU A 174 2.97 -11.29 19.64
CA GLU A 174 1.86 -10.37 19.39
C GLU A 174 2.42 -8.95 19.21
N MET A 175 1.98 -8.28 18.17
CA MET A 175 2.43 -6.95 17.78
C MET A 175 1.23 -6.12 17.36
N VAL A 176 1.24 -4.86 17.80
CA VAL A 176 0.18 -3.88 17.57
C VAL A 176 0.60 -2.97 16.44
N TYR A 177 -0.13 -3.01 15.34
CA TYR A 177 0.03 -2.15 14.19
C TYR A 177 -0.83 -0.91 14.37
N ASP A 178 -0.26 0.28 14.29
CA ASP A 178 -1.02 1.54 14.26
C ASP A 178 -0.94 2.18 12.86
N SER A 179 -2.12 2.39 12.24
CA SER A 179 -2.24 2.96 10.91
C SER A 179 -1.98 4.47 10.87
N GLY A 180 -2.29 5.18 11.97
CA GLY A 180 -2.16 6.64 12.04
C GLY A 180 -0.72 7.08 12.23
N SER A 181 -0.03 6.48 13.20
CA SER A 181 1.39 6.79 13.48
C SER A 181 2.38 6.04 12.56
N ARG A 182 1.90 5.04 11.79
CA ARG A 182 2.75 4.14 10.98
C ARG A 182 3.83 3.46 11.84
N LEU A 183 3.46 2.99 13.03
CA LEU A 183 4.34 2.28 13.96
C LEU A 183 3.82 0.90 14.34
N ILE A 184 4.73 -0.07 14.40
CA ILE A 184 4.50 -1.39 15.03
C ILE A 184 5.04 -1.28 16.44
N THR A 185 4.25 -1.68 17.43
CA THR A 185 4.67 -1.72 18.84
C THR A 185 4.45 -3.10 19.43
N LEU A 186 5.30 -3.50 20.37
CA LEU A 186 5.06 -4.68 21.18
C LEU A 186 4.16 -4.32 22.38
N PRO A 187 3.20 -5.18 22.76
CA PRO A 187 2.41 -4.96 23.98
C PRO A 187 3.32 -4.99 25.21
N GLU A 188 3.02 -4.12 26.19
CA GLU A 188 3.83 -3.98 27.40
C GLU A 188 3.85 -5.32 28.18
N GLY A 189 5.04 -5.93 28.28
CA GLY A 189 5.24 -7.24 28.91
C GLY A 189 5.57 -8.38 27.95
N GLY A 190 5.54 -8.16 26.63
CA GLY A 190 6.06 -9.10 25.65
C GLY A 190 7.58 -9.23 25.79
N LYS A 191 8.07 -10.44 26.07
CA LYS A 191 9.51 -10.73 26.00
C LYS A 191 9.98 -10.47 24.57
N ALA A 192 10.92 -9.53 24.41
CA ALA A 192 11.80 -9.52 23.25
C ALA A 192 12.63 -10.81 23.30
#